data_AF-A0A7S1EKN2-F1
#
_entry.id   AF-A0A7S1EKN2-F1
#
_cell.length_a   1.000
_cell.length_b   1.000
_cell.length_c   1.000
_cell.angle_alpha   90.00
_cell.angle_beta   90.00
_cell.angle_gamma   90.00
#
_symmetry.space_group_name_H-M   'P 1'
#
loop_
_entity.id
_entity.type
_entity.pdbx_description
1 polymer ?
#
loop_
_entity_poly.entity_id
_entity_poly.type
_entity_poly.pdbx_seq_one_letter_code
_entity_poly.pdbx_strand_id
1 'polypeptide(L)'
;SGSGDDACGFSIGKIPGGRSFELAEVEQFLSAKKIGPLEGFRSKAGWPFTAELALVFDAEIDNWKLEFDFGEDAKKAENDGEPVDFSGQQSLGACPKCQGHVYEHGAN
;
A
#
# COMPACT_ATOMS: atom_id res chain seq x y z
N SER A 1 -6.40 -20.14 12.82
CA SER A 1 -5.45 -21.22 12.47
C SER A 1 -6.24 -22.51 12.31
N GLY A 2 -6.48 -22.95 11.07
CA GLY A 2 -7.10 -24.24 10.76
C GLY A 2 -6.04 -25.15 10.14
N SER A 3 -5.97 -26.41 10.57
CA SER A 3 -5.12 -27.45 10.01
C SER A 3 -6.04 -28.48 9.35
N GLY A 4 -5.99 -28.62 8.02
CA GLY A 4 -6.80 -29.56 7.24
C GLY A 4 -7.57 -28.87 6.11
N ASP A 5 -8.09 -29.66 5.16
CA ASP A 5 -8.80 -29.32 3.91
C ASP A 5 -10.02 -28.37 4.04
N ASP A 6 -10.29 -27.85 5.25
CA ASP A 6 -11.28 -26.83 5.63
C ASP A 6 -10.62 -25.50 6.05
N ALA A 7 -9.31 -25.36 5.89
CA ALA A 7 -8.60 -24.12 6.14
C ALA A 7 -8.90 -23.14 4.99
N CYS A 8 -9.61 -22.06 5.31
CA CYS A 8 -9.76 -20.92 4.40
C CYS A 8 -8.36 -20.49 3.90
N GLY A 9 -8.05 -20.80 2.63
CA GLY A 9 -6.77 -20.50 1.97
C GLY A 9 -6.56 -19.02 1.67
N PHE A 10 -7.47 -18.16 2.14
CA PHE A 10 -7.38 -16.72 2.00
C PHE A 10 -6.19 -16.19 2.81
N SER A 11 -5.33 -15.43 2.15
CA SER A 11 -4.26 -14.70 2.81
C SER A 11 -4.03 -13.38 2.10
N ILE A 12 -3.80 -12.32 2.88
CA ILE A 12 -3.37 -11.01 2.39
C ILE A 12 -2.09 -10.60 3.10
N GLY A 13 -1.23 -9.87 2.41
CA GLY A 13 0.00 -9.35 3.00
C GLY A 13 -0.30 -8.42 4.18
N LYS A 14 0.50 -8.51 5.25
CA LYS A 14 0.38 -7.64 6.43
C LYS A 14 0.69 -6.16 6.13
N ILE A 15 1.53 -5.93 5.11
CA ILE A 15 2.03 -4.59 4.73
C ILE A 15 1.98 -4.46 3.19
N PRO A 16 0.79 -4.37 2.58
CA PRO A 16 0.70 -4.18 1.13
C PRO A 16 1.26 -2.82 0.74
N GLY A 17 2.09 -2.80 -0.31
CA GLY A 17 2.69 -1.55 -0.82
C GLY A 17 3.54 -0.79 0.19
N GLY A 18 4.07 -1.46 1.23
CA GLY A 18 4.87 -0.81 2.28
C GLY A 18 4.07 -0.09 3.38
N ARG A 19 2.73 -0.16 3.33
CA ARG A 19 1.81 0.47 4.31
C ARG A 19 1.17 -0.59 5.20
N SER A 20 1.16 -0.37 6.52
CA SER A 20 0.33 -1.16 7.44
C SER A 20 -1.12 -0.67 7.39
N PHE A 21 -2.07 -1.58 7.56
CA PHE A 21 -3.46 -1.19 7.74
C PHE A 21 -3.77 -0.82 9.18
N GLU A 22 -4.63 0.17 9.36
CA GLU A 22 -5.35 0.36 10.62
C GLU A 22 -6.47 -0.66 10.77
N LEU A 23 -6.83 -1.01 12.01
CA LEU A 23 -7.80 -2.08 12.26
C LEU A 23 -9.15 -1.83 11.56
N ALA A 24 -9.67 -0.60 11.66
CA ALA A 24 -10.92 -0.21 11.02
C ALA A 24 -10.86 -0.30 9.49
N GLU A 25 -9.69 -0.02 8.89
CA GLU A 25 -9.48 -0.16 7.45
C GLU A 25 -9.53 -1.62 7.01
N VAL A 26 -8.93 -2.53 7.78
CA VAL A 26 -9.01 -3.96 7.50
C VAL A 26 -10.45 -4.45 7.58
N GLU A 27 -11.19 -4.04 8.60
CA GLU A 27 -12.60 -4.44 8.77
C GLU A 27 -13.48 -3.97 7.61
N GLN A 28 -13.31 -2.71 7.20
CA GLN A 28 -14.00 -2.17 6.03
C GLN A 28 -13.56 -2.90 4.76
N PHE A 29 -12.28 -3.14 4.57
CA PHE A 29 -11.77 -3.80 3.38
C PHE A 29 -12.26 -5.24 3.25
N LEU A 30 -12.25 -6.02 4.33
CA LEU A 30 -12.73 -7.40 4.31
C LEU A 30 -14.24 -7.49 4.09
N SER A 31 -15.02 -6.52 4.60
CA SER A 31 -16.49 -6.50 4.44
C SER A 31 -16.92 -5.98 3.06
N ALA A 32 -16.36 -4.86 2.62
CA ALA A 32 -16.71 -4.21 1.36
C ALA A 32 -15.94 -4.76 0.17
N LYS A 33 -14.88 -5.55 0.40
CA LYS A 33 -13.93 -6.06 -0.61
C LYS A 33 -13.21 -4.96 -1.38
N LYS A 34 -13.40 -3.70 -1.00
CA LYS A 34 -12.76 -2.52 -1.58
C LYS A 34 -12.59 -1.46 -0.51
N ILE A 35 -11.47 -0.75 -0.54
CA ILE A 35 -11.21 0.40 0.34
C ILE A 35 -10.33 1.42 -0.38
N GLY A 36 -10.57 2.70 -0.15
CA GLY A 36 -9.73 3.79 -0.62
C GLY A 36 -10.50 4.95 -1.25
N PRO A 37 -9.79 5.89 -1.90
CA PRO A 37 -8.33 5.90 -2.12
C PRO A 37 -7.54 6.04 -0.81
N LEU A 38 -6.48 5.24 -0.65
CA LEU A 38 -5.57 5.26 0.50
C LEU A 38 -4.21 5.80 0.09
N GLU A 39 -3.61 6.61 0.97
CA GLU A 39 -2.28 7.19 0.79
C GLU A 39 -1.23 6.43 1.61
N GLY A 40 0.06 6.67 1.32
CA GLY A 40 1.18 6.10 2.08
C GLY A 40 1.77 4.81 1.50
N PHE A 41 1.35 4.40 0.30
CA PHE A 41 2.02 3.32 -0.42
C PHE A 41 3.32 3.81 -1.07
N ARG A 42 4.26 2.88 -1.29
CA ARG A 42 5.52 3.16 -1.99
C ARG A 42 5.77 2.16 -3.12
N SER A 43 6.16 2.67 -4.28
CA SER A 43 6.55 1.85 -5.42
C SER A 43 7.87 1.11 -5.15
N LYS A 44 8.25 0.18 -6.03
CA LYS A 44 9.58 -0.48 -5.95
C LYS A 44 10.75 0.51 -6.00
N ALA A 45 10.55 1.67 -6.65
CA ALA A 45 11.53 2.74 -6.72
C ALA A 45 11.47 3.70 -5.50
N GLY A 46 10.51 3.51 -4.60
CA GLY A 46 10.35 4.28 -3.37
C GLY A 46 9.40 5.48 -3.46
N TRP A 47 8.81 5.72 -4.64
CA TRP A 47 7.89 6.85 -4.86
C TRP A 47 6.57 6.66 -4.10
N PRO A 48 6.09 7.68 -3.37
CA PRO A 48 4.78 7.62 -2.74
C PRO A 48 3.68 7.60 -3.81
N PHE A 49 2.64 6.81 -3.57
CA PHE A 49 1.45 6.80 -4.42
C PHE A 49 0.18 6.57 -3.62
N THR A 50 -0.93 6.94 -4.21
CA THR A 50 -2.29 6.77 -3.68
C THR A 50 -3.02 5.74 -4.53
N ALA A 51 -3.71 4.81 -3.89
CA ALA A 51 -4.45 3.77 -4.59
C ALA A 51 -5.66 3.29 -3.80
N GLU A 52 -6.67 2.81 -4.50
CA GLU A 52 -7.70 1.96 -3.93
C GLU A 52 -7.18 0.51 -3.87
N LEU A 53 -7.61 -0.23 -2.86
CA LEU A 53 -7.37 -1.66 -2.75
C LEU A 53 -8.65 -2.41 -3.00
N ALA A 54 -8.57 -3.48 -3.80
CA ALA A 54 -9.68 -4.37 -4.09
C ALA A 54 -9.30 -5.84 -3.83
N LEU A 55 -10.25 -6.62 -3.30
CA LEU A 55 -10.19 -8.07 -3.32
C LEU A 55 -10.92 -8.56 -4.58
N VAL A 56 -10.16 -9.17 -5.49
CA VAL A 56 -10.68 -9.71 -6.75
C VAL A 56 -10.55 -11.22 -6.72
N PHE A 57 -11.63 -11.92 -7.07
CA PHE A 57 -11.62 -13.38 -7.12
C PHE A 57 -10.89 -13.84 -8.38
N ASP A 58 -9.87 -14.66 -8.19
CA ASP A 58 -9.09 -15.26 -9.25
C ASP A 58 -9.48 -16.73 -9.42
N ALA A 59 -10.09 -17.03 -10.56
CA ALA A 59 -10.58 -18.37 -10.87
C ALA A 59 -9.47 -19.38 -11.20
N GLU A 60 -8.26 -18.93 -11.55
CA GLU A 60 -7.14 -19.84 -11.85
C GLU A 60 -6.56 -20.45 -10.58
N ILE A 61 -6.53 -19.68 -9.48
CA ILE A 61 -6.10 -20.15 -8.17
C ILE A 61 -7.25 -20.43 -7.20
N ASP A 62 -8.50 -20.31 -7.67
CA ASP A 62 -9.74 -20.47 -6.90
C ASP A 62 -9.73 -19.69 -5.58
N ASN A 63 -9.22 -18.45 -5.61
CA ASN A 63 -8.97 -17.67 -4.39
C ASN A 63 -9.01 -16.16 -4.63
N TRP A 64 -9.11 -15.37 -3.56
CA TRP A 64 -9.11 -13.91 -3.63
C TRP A 64 -7.68 -13.35 -3.67
N LYS A 65 -7.43 -12.45 -4.61
CA LYS A 65 -6.20 -11.67 -4.75
C LYS A 65 -6.44 -10.22 -4.35
N LEU A 66 -5.42 -9.61 -3.77
CA LEU A 66 -5.40 -8.17 -3.49
C LEU A 66 -4.81 -7.44 -4.70
N GLU A 67 -5.55 -6.48 -5.23
CA GLU A 67 -5.14 -5.64 -6.36
C GLU A 67 -5.14 -4.16 -5.97
N PHE A 68 -4.18 -3.42 -6.53
CA PHE A 68 -4.15 -1.96 -6.47
C PHE A 68 -4.93 -1.42 -7.67
N ASP A 69 -6.01 -0.71 -7.37
CA ASP A 69 -6.79 0.04 -8.36
C ASP A 69 -6.45 1.52 -8.24
N PHE A 70 -5.81 2.05 -9.28
CA PHE A 70 -5.36 3.45 -9.33
C PHE A 70 -6.45 4.39 -9.88
N GLY A 71 -7.63 3.87 -10.23
CA GLY A 71 -8.65 4.60 -10.96
C GLY A 71 -8.25 4.93 -12.40
N GLU A 72 -9.13 5.62 -13.12
CA GLU A 72 -8.88 6.03 -14.52
C GLU A 72 -8.05 7.33 -14.62
N ASP A 73 -8.12 8.20 -13.61
CA ASP A 73 -7.39 9.48 -13.60
C ASP A 73 -5.90 9.32 -13.25
N ALA A 74 -5.52 8.44 -12.32
CA ALA A 74 -4.11 8.26 -11.97
C ALA A 74 -3.32 7.55 -13.07
N LYS A 75 -3.94 6.69 -13.88
CA LYS A 75 -3.32 6.07 -15.07
C LYS A 75 -2.78 7.08 -16.09
N LYS A 76 -3.24 8.34 -16.04
CA LYS A 76 -2.69 9.45 -16.86
C LYS A 76 -1.53 10.18 -16.19
N ALA A 77 -1.39 10.11 -14.87
CA ALA A 77 -0.38 10.84 -14.08
C ALA A 77 0.90 10.02 -13.79
N GLU A 78 0.87 8.69 -13.92
CA GLU A 78 2.01 7.81 -13.55
C GLU A 78 3.27 7.96 -14.43
N ASN A 79 3.25 8.80 -15.46
CA ASN A 79 4.43 9.10 -16.28
C ASN A 79 5.14 10.41 -15.89
N ASP A 80 4.62 11.14 -14.91
CA ASP A 80 5.07 12.49 -14.52
C ASP A 80 5.34 12.56 -12.99
N GLY A 81 5.89 11.48 -12.44
CA GLY A 81 6.27 11.40 -11.02
C GLY A 81 7.42 12.36 -10.70
N GLU A 82 7.07 13.63 -10.47
CA GLU A 82 8.01 14.68 -10.08
C GLU A 82 8.69 14.28 -8.76
N PRO A 83 10.03 14.38 -8.65
CA PRO A 83 10.74 13.92 -7.47
C PRO A 83 10.24 14.66 -6.24
N VAL A 84 9.96 13.91 -5.16
CA VAL A 84 9.57 14.48 -3.87
C VAL A 84 10.66 15.47 -3.43
N ASP A 85 10.28 16.76 -3.39
CA ASP A 85 11.18 17.82 -2.98
C ASP A 85 11.24 17.93 -1.46
N PHE A 86 12.41 17.60 -0.91
CA PHE A 86 12.70 17.71 0.51
C PHE A 86 13.41 19.02 0.86
N SER A 87 13.57 19.96 -0.08
CA SER A 87 14.32 21.21 0.13
C SER A 87 13.81 22.06 1.30
N GLY A 88 12.50 21.97 1.62
CA GLY A 88 11.86 22.69 2.72
C GLY A 88 11.76 21.95 4.05
N GLN A 89 12.19 20.69 4.14
CA GLN A 89 12.02 19.87 5.34
C GLN A 89 13.32 19.77 6.16
N GLN A 90 13.21 19.91 7.48
CA GLN A 90 14.35 19.72 8.38
C GLN A 90 14.69 18.23 8.49
N SER A 91 15.93 17.86 8.15
CA SER A 91 16.39 16.48 8.34
C SER A 91 16.57 16.16 9.83
N LEU A 92 16.09 14.98 10.24
CA LEU A 92 16.24 14.42 11.58
C LEU A 92 17.60 13.74 11.81
N GLY A 93 18.43 13.63 10.77
CA GLY A 93 19.75 13.01 10.83
C GLY A 93 20.06 12.12 9.63
N ALA A 94 21.25 11.53 9.61
CA ALA A 94 21.67 10.61 8.57
C ALA A 94 21.27 9.17 8.91
N CYS A 95 20.78 8.42 7.92
CA CYS A 95 20.47 7.02 8.05
C CYS A 95 21.77 6.22 8.28
N PRO A 96 21.90 5.43 9.36
CA PRO A 96 23.13 4.68 9.64
C PRO A 96 23.45 3.61 8.59
N LYS A 97 22.47 3.21 7.75
CA LYS A 97 22.64 2.19 6.71
C LYS A 97 23.14 2.75 5.38
N CYS A 98 22.57 3.87 4.93
CA CYS A 98 22.85 4.44 3.60
C CYS A 98 23.34 5.88 3.63
N GLN A 99 23.49 6.47 4.82
CA GLN A 99 23.88 7.87 5.05
C GLN A 99 22.93 8.90 4.43
N GLY A 100 21.77 8.49 3.90
CA GLY A 100 20.74 9.39 3.38
C GLY A 100 20.06 10.20 4.48
N HIS A 101 19.58 11.40 4.14
CA HIS A 101 18.84 12.26 5.06
C HIS A 101 17.50 11.63 5.45
N VAL A 102 17.25 11.56 6.76
CA VAL A 102 15.99 11.12 7.35
C VAL A 102 15.11 12.34 7.55
N TYR A 103 13.83 12.23 7.20
CA TYR A 103 12.83 13.29 7.35
C TYR A 103 11.64 12.77 8.16
N GLU A 104 10.94 13.68 8.83
CA GLU A 104 9.73 13.35 9.58
C GLU A 104 8.62 12.92 8.62
N HIS A 105 7.94 11.82 8.94
CA HIS A 105 6.77 11.39 8.16
C HIS A 105 5.57 12.23 8.61
N GLY A 106 4.83 12.81 7.65
CA GLY A 106 3.74 13.75 7.88
C GLY A 106 2.82 13.36 9.05
N ALA A 107 2.46 14.38 9.84
CA ALA A 107 1.61 14.28 11.02
C ALA A 107 0.25 13.63 10.70
N ASN A 108 -0.19 12.76 11.61
CA ASN A 108 -1.49 12.09 11.61
C ASN A 108 -2.66 13.04 11.39
#